data_AF-A0A0A0U6Y0-F1
#
_entry.id   AF-A0A0A0U6Y0-F1
#
_cell.length_a   1.000
_cell.length_b   1.000
_cell.length_c   1.000
_cell.angle_alpha   90.00
_cell.angle_beta   90.00
_cell.angle_gamma   90.00
#
_symmetry.space_group_name_H-M   'P 1'
#
loop_
_entity.id
_entity.type
_entity.pdbx_description
1 polymer ?
#
loop_
_entity_poly.entity_id
_entity_poly.type
_entity_poly.pdbx_seq_one_letter_code
_entity_poly.pdbx_strand_id
1 'polypeptide(L)'
;WTQRAFDASGRYHAFDPNMPPSLPHRTNWLDYDVDTPLTAKGLSQSWNVGSVLHRYNLPVTACYSSPAFRSIQTADRILEGM
;
A
#
# COMPACT_ATOMS: atom_id res chain seq x y z
N TRP A 1 -13.38 7.66 2.65
CA TRP A 1 -13.59 6.22 3.03
C TRP A 1 -13.13 6.00 4.47
N THR A 2 -12.05 6.68 4.85
CA THR A 2 -11.61 7.07 6.19
C THR A 2 -12.73 7.14 7.25
N GLN A 3 -13.79 7.93 7.04
CA GLN A 3 -14.88 8.10 8.02
C GLN A 3 -15.59 6.79 8.43
N ARG A 4 -15.60 5.78 7.55
CA ARG A 4 -16.14 4.45 7.84
C ARG A 4 -15.08 3.48 8.36
N ALA A 5 -13.82 3.76 8.02
CA ALA A 5 -12.68 2.90 8.28
C ALA A 5 -12.00 3.19 9.62
N PHE A 6 -12.26 4.35 10.23
CA PHE A 6 -11.69 4.76 11.50
C PHE A 6 -12.80 5.01 12.51
N ASP A 7 -12.61 4.51 13.73
CA ASP A 7 -13.51 4.81 14.84
C ASP A 7 -13.21 6.17 15.49
N ALA A 8 -14.00 6.56 16.50
CA ALA A 8 -13.83 7.83 17.21
C ALA A 8 -12.47 7.98 17.92
N SER A 9 -11.76 6.87 18.17
CA SER A 9 -10.40 6.88 18.73
C SER A 9 -9.30 6.94 17.67
N GLY A 10 -9.66 6.99 16.38
CA GLY A 10 -8.72 6.98 15.27
C GLY A 10 -8.12 5.60 15.01
N ARG A 11 -8.74 4.52 15.49
CA ARG A 11 -8.30 3.15 15.21
C ARG A 11 -8.92 2.66 13.91
N TYR A 12 -8.08 2.09 13.05
CA TYR A 12 -8.46 1.55 11.76
C TYR A 12 -9.17 0.19 11.88
N HIS A 13 -10.25 0.02 11.13
CA HIS A 13 -11.01 -1.21 10.96
C HIS A 13 -11.40 -1.39 9.48
N ALA A 14 -11.00 -2.51 8.89
CA ALA A 14 -11.40 -2.87 7.53
C ALA A 14 -12.87 -3.35 7.52
N PHE A 15 -13.71 -2.74 6.70
CA PHE A 15 -15.11 -3.12 6.50
C PHE A 15 -15.38 -3.78 5.14
N ASP A 16 -14.37 -3.81 4.26
CA ASP A 16 -14.42 -4.46 2.95
C ASP A 16 -13.15 -5.31 2.78
N PRO A 17 -13.24 -6.56 2.27
CA PRO A 17 -12.09 -7.45 2.12
C PRO A 17 -10.97 -6.91 1.23
N ASN A 18 -11.26 -5.93 0.37
CA ASN A 18 -10.28 -5.29 -0.48
C ASN A 18 -9.57 -4.12 0.21
N MET A 19 -9.92 -3.76 1.43
CA MET A 19 -9.18 -2.75 2.19
C MET A 19 -7.83 -3.29 2.67
N PRO A 20 -6.82 -2.43 2.84
CA PRO A 20 -5.52 -2.87 3.34
C PRO A 20 -5.65 -3.51 4.73
N PRO A 21 -4.85 -4.56 5.05
CA PRO A 21 -4.98 -5.29 6.31
C PRO A 21 -4.59 -4.44 7.52
N SER A 22 -3.73 -3.44 7.32
CA SER A 22 -3.32 -2.47 8.33
C SER A 22 -2.95 -1.15 7.67
N LEU A 23 -2.92 -0.09 8.47
CA LEU A 23 -2.44 1.23 8.07
C LEU A 23 -1.46 1.75 9.11
N PRO A 24 -0.38 2.43 8.68
CA PRO A 24 0.49 3.17 9.59
C PRO A 24 -0.30 4.20 10.41
N HIS A 25 0.16 4.48 11.62
CA HIS A 25 -0.41 5.60 12.37
C HIS A 25 -0.11 6.93 11.66
N ARG A 26 -1.12 7.80 11.58
CA ARG A 26 -0.98 9.21 11.21
C ARG A 26 -1.59 10.06 12.32
N THR A 27 -0.98 11.23 12.58
CA THR A 27 -1.52 12.20 13.55
C THR A 27 -2.96 12.57 13.22
N ASN A 28 -3.26 12.76 11.93
CA ASN A 28 -4.62 12.91 11.42
C ASN A 28 -4.94 11.77 10.44
N TRP A 29 -5.81 10.85 10.83
CA TRP A 29 -6.22 9.74 9.98
C TRP A 29 -7.05 10.17 8.77
N LEU A 30 -7.62 11.39 8.76
CA LEU A 30 -8.28 11.95 7.59
C LEU A 30 -7.30 12.29 6.46
N ASP A 31 -5.99 12.41 6.74
CA ASP A 31 -4.98 12.67 5.72
C ASP A 31 -4.94 11.54 4.65
N TYR A 32 -5.46 10.37 4.96
CA TYR A 32 -5.65 9.28 4.02
C TYR A 32 -6.67 9.56 2.90
N ASP A 33 -7.53 10.57 3.01
CA ASP A 33 -8.42 10.95 1.89
C ASP A 33 -7.66 11.69 0.79
N VAL A 34 -6.59 12.43 1.13
CA VAL A 34 -5.74 13.14 0.15
C VAL A 34 -4.47 12.38 -0.22
N ASP A 35 -4.09 11.39 0.61
CA ASP A 35 -2.93 10.54 0.39
C ASP A 35 -3.27 9.05 0.65
N THR A 36 -4.18 8.55 -0.19
CA THR A 36 -4.80 7.22 -0.07
C THR A 36 -3.81 6.06 -0.20
N PRO A 37 -3.98 4.97 0.57
CA PRO A 37 -3.19 3.75 0.45
C PRO A 37 -3.59 2.90 -0.77
N LEU A 38 -2.79 1.89 -1.05
CA LEU A 38 -3.23 0.75 -1.87
C LEU A 38 -4.31 -0.08 -1.16
N THR A 39 -5.15 -0.69 -1.98
CA THR A 39 -6.08 -1.76 -1.57
C THR A 39 -5.33 -3.09 -1.39
N ALA A 40 -5.95 -4.09 -0.76
CA ALA A 40 -5.39 -5.44 -0.67
C ALA A 40 -5.07 -6.01 -2.06
N LYS A 41 -5.95 -5.82 -3.06
CA LYS A 41 -5.67 -6.20 -4.45
C LYS A 41 -4.48 -5.43 -5.03
N GLY A 42 -4.37 -4.13 -4.75
CA GLY A 42 -3.23 -3.31 -5.19
C GLY A 42 -1.91 -3.84 -4.63
N LEU A 43 -1.87 -4.17 -3.33
CA LEU A 43 -0.69 -4.76 -2.68
C LEU A 43 -0.30 -6.10 -3.33
N SER A 44 -1.27 -6.98 -3.61
CA SER A 44 -1.03 -8.26 -4.28
C SER A 44 -0.58 -8.08 -5.74
N GLN A 45 -1.15 -7.13 -6.47
CA GLN A 45 -0.75 -6.81 -7.84
C GLN A 45 0.70 -6.34 -7.89
N SER A 46 1.10 -5.42 -7.02
CA SER A 46 2.48 -4.93 -6.93
C SER A 46 3.46 -6.06 -6.58
N TRP A 47 3.11 -6.91 -5.62
CA TRP A 47 3.95 -8.06 -5.26
C TRP A 47 4.13 -9.04 -6.43
N ASN A 48 3.05 -9.38 -7.14
CA ASN A 48 3.11 -10.27 -8.30
C ASN A 48 4.04 -9.73 -9.41
N VAL A 49 4.08 -8.40 -9.61
CA VAL A 49 5.04 -7.78 -10.54
C VAL A 49 6.47 -8.06 -10.10
N GLY A 50 6.79 -7.85 -8.82
CA GLY A 50 8.09 -8.18 -8.24
C GLY A 50 8.49 -9.64 -8.47
N SER A 51 7.56 -10.57 -8.22
CA SER A 51 7.81 -12.01 -8.40
C SER A 51 8.08 -12.40 -9.85
N VAL A 52 7.52 -11.67 -10.82
CA VAL A 52 7.85 -11.85 -12.23
C VAL A 52 9.27 -11.34 -12.51
N LEU A 53 9.66 -10.18 -11.98
CA LEU A 53 11.04 -9.67 -12.13
C LEU A 53 12.07 -10.67 -11.57
N HIS A 54 11.80 -11.22 -10.39
CA HIS A 54 12.61 -12.28 -9.79
C HIS A 54 12.69 -13.53 -10.67
N ARG A 55 11.52 -14.05 -11.10
CA ARG A 55 11.42 -15.28 -11.90
C ARG A 55 12.22 -15.22 -13.19
N TYR A 56 12.29 -14.05 -13.84
CA TYR A 56 13.03 -13.84 -15.08
C TYR A 56 14.45 -13.28 -14.85
N ASN A 57 14.89 -13.22 -13.59
CA ASN A 57 16.23 -12.77 -13.20
C ASN A 57 16.58 -11.38 -13.77
N LEU A 58 15.59 -10.47 -13.77
CA LEU A 58 15.74 -9.10 -14.26
C LEU A 58 16.42 -8.23 -13.20
N PRO A 59 17.58 -7.63 -13.49
CA PRO A 59 18.31 -6.85 -12.50
C PRO A 59 17.60 -5.52 -12.21
N VAL A 60 17.34 -5.25 -10.93
CA VAL A 60 16.92 -3.93 -10.43
C VAL A 60 17.98 -3.43 -9.46
N THR A 61 18.66 -2.34 -9.83
CA THR A 61 19.76 -1.76 -9.04
C THR A 61 19.34 -0.52 -8.26
N ALA A 62 18.21 0.09 -8.62
CA ALA A 62 17.64 1.24 -7.95
C ALA A 62 16.12 1.26 -8.12
N CYS A 63 15.42 1.78 -7.12
CA CYS A 63 13.97 1.96 -7.14
C CYS A 63 13.63 3.39 -6.71
N TYR A 64 12.81 4.07 -7.51
CA TYR A 64 12.33 5.43 -7.24
C TYR A 64 10.81 5.43 -7.22
N SER A 65 10.21 6.28 -6.39
CA SER A 65 8.76 6.46 -6.33
C SER A 65 8.39 7.93 -6.14
N SER A 66 7.17 8.28 -6.55
CA SER A 66 6.52 9.53 -6.14
C SER A 66 6.26 9.52 -4.63
N PRO A 67 6.23 10.69 -3.94
CA PRO A 67 5.95 10.75 -2.50
C PRO A 67 4.54 10.32 -2.10
N ALA A 68 3.63 10.10 -3.05
CA ALA A 68 2.28 9.60 -2.74
C ALA A 68 2.35 8.22 -2.06
N PHE A 69 1.57 8.01 -1.01
CA PHE A 69 1.66 6.79 -0.20
C PHE A 69 1.42 5.52 -1.02
N ARG A 70 0.40 5.51 -1.88
CA ARG A 70 0.16 4.42 -2.84
C ARG A 70 1.37 4.10 -3.74
N SER A 71 2.15 5.11 -4.14
CA SER A 71 3.33 4.92 -5.01
C SER A 71 4.48 4.30 -4.24
N ILE A 72 4.72 4.75 -3.00
CA ILE A 72 5.69 4.15 -2.09
C ILE A 72 5.31 2.69 -1.80
N GLN A 73 4.05 2.42 -1.46
CA GLN A 73 3.57 1.05 -1.21
C GLN A 73 3.68 0.16 -2.45
N THR A 74 3.44 0.70 -3.64
CA THR A 74 3.62 -0.05 -4.89
C THR A 74 5.08 -0.48 -5.06
N ALA A 75 6.00 0.47 -4.91
CA ALA A 75 7.44 0.23 -5.02
C ALA A 75 7.92 -0.78 -3.97
N ASP A 76 7.54 -0.58 -2.71
CA ASP A 76 7.86 -1.46 -1.59
C ASP A 76 7.39 -2.90 -1.82
N ARG A 77 6.13 -3.08 -2.26
CA ARG A 77 5.59 -4.42 -2.56
C ARG A 77 6.23 -5.07 -3.78
N ILE A 78 6.63 -4.30 -4.79
CA ILE A 78 7.42 -4.84 -5.92
C ILE A 78 8.76 -5.36 -5.39
N LEU A 79 9.46 -4.59 -4.56
CA LEU A 79 10.74 -4.98 -4.00
C LEU A 79 10.63 -6.20 -3.08
N GLU A 80 9.54 -6.33 -2.32
CA GLU A 80 9.28 -7.52 -1.49
C GLU A 80 8.94 -8.77 -2.31
N GLY A 81 8.36 -8.60 -3.50
CA GLY A 81 8.08 -9.72 -4.41
C GLY A 81 9.29 -10.20 -5.19
N MET A 82 10.33 -9.36 -5.27
CA MET A 82 11.61 -9.65 -5.90
C MET A 82 12.51 -10.55 -5.06
#